data_AF-A0AAN0NEN7-F1
#
_entry.id   AF-A0AAN0NEN7-F1
#
_cell.length_a   1.000
_cell.length_b   1.000
_cell.length_c   1.000
_cell.angle_alpha   90.00
_cell.angle_beta   90.00
_cell.angle_gamma   90.00
#
_symmetry.space_group_name_H-M   'P 1'
#
loop_
_entity.id
_entity.type
_entity.pdbx_description
1 polymer ?
#
loop_
_entity_poly.entity_id
_entity_poly.type
_entity_poly.pdbx_seq_one_letter_code
_entity_poly.pdbx_strand_id
1 'polypeptide(L)'
;MTQVHLLKPRDDGGALYVRVYNGNGTVTIDSTSFIRNEAADDGGAILFEASNKGKLSTSISNSTFLGNVAHGTSGGDRSGGAIQYYRGGLKSSSTNVIKTSTFIGNQSGDALSTVNQQGGAIGLSQSSILSPNASFDANIFAGNTVYGADGLENTSSKYKDVSNSTNVDLGSKNVMNLENDPNIDDSLFEVLGVTTPQTAVNESQVRAGINHEVVPTIMIRPGSVADNTYQGQADLGDIGQRGLPRDKDHGSIQVASILYDANGGTFGLDPLGEYDGTEFYLRNDEGVINEYYQVGYLHKVVPVQNSEDLKLSREGYTFGGWSRVQTTDGSRSQTLTEVELKSATQRVYAIWIPTP
;
A
#
# COMPACT_ATOMS: atom_id res chain seq x y z
N MET A 1 -29.20 -15.77 28.06
CA MET A 1 -28.23 -16.36 27.11
C MET A 1 -26.86 -16.08 27.69
N THR A 2 -26.21 -17.08 28.27
CA THR A 2 -24.93 -16.93 28.95
C THR A 2 -23.84 -17.01 27.89
N GLN A 3 -23.23 -15.88 27.55
CA GLN A 3 -22.11 -15.85 26.62
C GLN A 3 -20.88 -16.38 27.37
N VAL A 4 -20.54 -17.65 27.13
CA VAL A 4 -19.29 -18.22 27.61
C VAL A 4 -18.18 -17.59 26.78
N HIS A 5 -17.46 -16.63 27.36
CA HIS A 5 -16.16 -16.21 26.85
C HIS A 5 -15.22 -17.40 27.04
N LEU A 6 -15.09 -18.22 25.99
CA LEU A 6 -13.90 -19.04 25.85
C LEU A 6 -12.74 -18.06 25.73
N LEU A 7 -11.88 -18.00 26.74
CA LEU A 7 -10.58 -17.34 26.63
C LEU A 7 -9.92 -17.90 25.37
N LYS A 8 -9.82 -17.09 24.30
CA LYS A 8 -8.93 -17.43 23.19
C LYS A 8 -7.55 -17.67 23.81
N PRO A 9 -6.85 -18.77 23.49
CA PRO A 9 -5.45 -18.90 23.87
C PRO A 9 -4.68 -17.66 23.40
N ARG A 10 -3.65 -17.26 24.17
CA ARG A 10 -2.76 -16.14 23.84
C ARG A 10 -1.89 -16.55 22.66
N ASP A 11 -2.46 -16.49 21.48
CA ASP A 11 -1.78 -16.79 20.23
C ASP A 11 -1.15 -15.49 19.71
N ASP A 12 0.16 -15.54 19.51
CA ASP A 12 0.97 -14.47 18.92
C ASP A 12 1.38 -14.84 17.49
N GLY A 13 1.59 -13.85 16.63
CA GLY A 13 2.06 -14.08 15.28
C GLY A 13 1.05 -14.87 14.45
N GLY A 14 -0.10 -14.25 14.13
CA GLY A 14 -1.27 -14.95 13.57
C GLY A 14 -1.01 -15.80 12.32
N ALA A 15 0.03 -15.46 11.54
CA ALA A 15 0.59 -16.31 10.49
C ALA A 15 1.94 -16.92 10.86
N LEU A 16 2.83 -16.13 11.48
CA LEU A 16 4.19 -16.52 11.77
C LEU A 16 4.65 -16.02 13.13
N TYR A 17 5.16 -16.93 13.96
CA TYR A 17 5.91 -16.60 15.16
C TYR A 17 7.36 -17.07 15.03
N VAL A 18 8.30 -16.13 15.13
CA VAL A 18 9.74 -16.41 15.11
C VAL A 18 10.37 -15.98 16.41
N ARG A 19 11.03 -16.94 17.07
CA ARG A 19 11.78 -16.69 18.30
C ARG A 19 13.24 -17.10 18.18
N VAL A 20 14.14 -16.21 18.55
CA VAL A 20 15.57 -16.50 18.75
C VAL A 20 15.89 -16.45 20.25
N TYR A 21 15.94 -17.62 20.87
CA TYR A 21 16.29 -17.80 22.29
C TYR A 21 17.76 -18.23 22.41
N ASN A 22 18.66 -17.26 22.53
CA ASN A 22 20.12 -17.40 22.37
C ASN A 22 20.59 -17.69 20.93
N GLY A 23 21.75 -17.13 20.57
CA GLY A 23 22.34 -17.30 19.25
C GLY A 23 21.91 -16.21 18.27
N ASN A 24 22.16 -16.46 16.98
CA ASN A 24 21.86 -15.51 15.91
C ASN A 24 20.83 -16.12 14.97
N GLY A 25 19.81 -15.36 14.59
CA GLY A 25 18.81 -15.75 13.60
C GLY A 25 18.62 -14.67 12.56
N THR A 26 18.35 -15.09 11.32
CA THR A 26 18.07 -14.22 10.19
C THR A 26 16.78 -14.66 9.53
N VAL A 27 15.88 -13.72 9.24
CA VAL A 27 14.65 -13.99 8.50
C VAL A 27 14.55 -13.03 7.32
N THR A 28 14.29 -13.57 6.13
CA THR A 28 14.00 -12.79 4.93
C THR A 28 12.58 -13.12 4.47
N ILE A 29 11.78 -12.08 4.27
CA ILE A 29 10.45 -12.17 3.69
C ILE A 29 10.45 -11.26 2.48
N ASP A 30 10.18 -11.83 1.31
CA ASP A 30 10.12 -11.07 0.07
C ASP A 30 8.90 -11.50 -0.73
N SER A 31 8.28 -10.55 -1.42
CA SER A 31 7.21 -10.81 -2.38
C SER A 31 6.01 -11.58 -1.80
N THR A 32 5.68 -11.34 -0.53
CA THR A 32 4.68 -12.12 0.23
C THR A 32 3.48 -11.27 0.63
N SER A 33 2.29 -11.89 0.70
CA SER A 33 1.07 -11.24 1.17
C SER A 33 0.55 -11.88 2.45
N PHE A 34 0.43 -11.07 3.50
CA PHE A 34 -0.21 -11.39 4.77
C PHE A 34 -1.55 -10.66 4.83
N ILE A 35 -2.63 -11.40 4.60
CA ILE A 35 -3.97 -10.85 4.43
C ILE A 35 -4.87 -11.37 5.54
N ARG A 36 -5.40 -10.47 6.36
CA ARG A 36 -6.41 -10.75 7.38
C ARG A 36 -6.03 -11.88 8.34
N ASN A 37 -4.77 -11.90 8.76
CA ASN A 37 -4.33 -12.74 9.87
C ASN A 37 -4.73 -12.09 11.19
N GLU A 38 -4.93 -12.90 12.21
CA GLU A 38 -5.39 -12.46 13.51
C GLU A 38 -4.59 -13.14 14.61
N ALA A 39 -4.06 -12.35 15.54
CA ALA A 39 -3.44 -12.81 16.78
C ALA A 39 -4.27 -12.34 17.98
N ALA A 40 -4.36 -13.19 19.00
CA ALA A 40 -5.07 -12.84 20.24
C ALA A 40 -4.33 -11.78 21.05
N ASP A 41 -3.02 -11.64 20.86
CA ASP A 41 -2.22 -10.72 21.64
C ASP A 41 -1.27 -9.92 20.74
N ASP A 42 -0.13 -10.47 20.34
CA ASP A 42 0.90 -9.71 19.64
C ASP A 42 1.13 -10.14 18.18
N GLY A 43 1.39 -9.18 17.29
CA GLY A 43 1.81 -9.41 15.91
C GLY A 43 0.72 -10.06 15.07
N GLY A 44 -0.24 -9.28 14.58
CA GLY A 44 -1.45 -9.84 13.96
C GLY A 44 -1.19 -10.75 12.76
N ALA A 45 -0.14 -10.45 11.98
CA ALA A 45 0.45 -11.41 11.06
C ALA A 45 1.71 -12.07 11.62
N ILE A 46 2.65 -11.27 12.14
CA ILE A 46 3.99 -11.76 12.49
C ILE A 46 4.44 -11.25 13.87
N LEU A 47 4.91 -12.16 14.71
CA LEU A 47 5.70 -11.83 15.90
C LEU A 47 7.17 -12.24 15.70
N PHE A 48 8.07 -11.28 15.85
CA PHE A 48 9.51 -11.47 15.88
C PHE A 48 10.06 -11.24 17.29
N GLU A 49 10.54 -12.28 17.95
CA GLU A 49 11.06 -12.21 19.32
C GLU A 49 12.55 -12.57 19.41
N ALA A 50 13.36 -11.62 19.90
CA ALA A 50 14.76 -11.87 20.28
C ALA A 50 14.91 -11.80 21.80
N SER A 51 15.19 -12.93 22.46
CA SER A 51 15.25 -12.98 23.93
C SER A 51 16.53 -13.60 24.50
N ASN A 52 16.82 -13.30 25.77
CA ASN A 52 18.05 -13.66 26.49
C ASN A 52 19.32 -13.12 25.81
N LYS A 53 20.08 -13.97 25.08
CA LYS A 53 21.23 -13.56 24.26
C LYS A 53 20.96 -13.68 22.75
N GLY A 54 19.69 -13.76 22.36
CA GLY A 54 19.27 -13.88 20.97
C GLY A 54 19.54 -12.61 20.18
N LYS A 55 20.05 -12.76 18.96
CA LYS A 55 20.25 -11.68 18.01
C LYS A 55 19.43 -11.99 16.77
N LEU A 56 18.39 -11.21 16.52
CA LEU A 56 17.55 -11.36 15.35
C LEU A 56 17.87 -10.26 14.34
N SER A 57 17.99 -10.63 13.08
CA SER A 57 17.94 -9.69 11.98
C SER A 57 16.86 -10.09 10.99
N THR A 58 16.02 -9.13 10.60
CA THR A 58 14.99 -9.35 9.59
C THR A 58 15.17 -8.42 8.40
N SER A 59 14.80 -8.91 7.23
CA SER A 59 14.64 -8.12 6.02
C SER A 59 13.29 -8.45 5.41
N ILE A 60 12.45 -7.43 5.27
CA ILE A 60 11.14 -7.53 4.62
C ILE A 60 11.13 -6.59 3.44
N SER A 61 10.84 -7.13 2.26
CA SER A 61 10.74 -6.36 1.02
C SER A 61 9.53 -6.79 0.20
N ASN A 62 9.03 -5.88 -0.65
CA ASN A 62 8.04 -6.18 -1.67
C ASN A 62 6.82 -6.94 -1.13
N SER A 63 6.39 -6.67 0.10
CA SER A 63 5.37 -7.48 0.77
C SER A 63 4.15 -6.65 1.14
N THR A 64 2.99 -7.29 1.16
CA THR A 64 1.71 -6.66 1.45
C THR A 64 1.15 -7.19 2.76
N PHE A 65 0.75 -6.29 3.65
CA PHE A 65 0.10 -6.54 4.92
C PHE A 65 -1.25 -5.84 4.91
N LEU A 66 -2.31 -6.61 4.69
CA LEU A 66 -3.67 -6.08 4.54
C LEU A 66 -4.57 -6.60 5.67
N GLY A 67 -5.14 -5.70 6.46
CA GLY A 67 -6.22 -6.02 7.38
C GLY A 67 -5.84 -7.00 8.50
N ASN A 68 -4.56 -7.06 8.88
CA ASN A 68 -4.13 -7.94 9.97
C ASN A 68 -4.46 -7.32 11.33
N VAL A 69 -4.76 -8.15 12.32
CA VAL A 69 -5.27 -7.71 13.62
C VAL A 69 -4.49 -8.36 14.76
N ALA A 70 -3.98 -7.54 15.68
CA ALA A 70 -3.47 -7.98 16.98
C ALA A 70 -4.36 -7.39 18.07
N HIS A 71 -5.04 -8.23 18.88
CA HIS A 71 -5.98 -7.72 19.89
C HIS A 71 -5.30 -7.14 21.14
N GLY A 72 -4.01 -7.43 21.38
CA GLY A 72 -3.22 -6.80 22.46
C GLY A 72 -3.72 -7.12 23.88
N THR A 73 -4.19 -8.35 24.11
CA THR A 73 -4.91 -8.73 25.33
C THR A 73 -4.04 -8.93 26.58
N SER A 74 -2.70 -8.94 26.48
CA SER A 74 -1.79 -9.06 27.63
C SER A 74 -1.46 -7.74 28.34
N GLY A 75 -1.91 -6.61 27.81
CA GLY A 75 -1.65 -5.27 28.38
C GLY A 75 -0.37 -4.60 27.88
N GLY A 76 0.29 -5.16 26.87
CA GLY A 76 1.31 -4.44 26.09
C GLY A 76 0.69 -3.33 25.25
N ASP A 77 1.37 -2.19 25.10
CA ASP A 77 0.90 -1.01 24.36
C ASP A 77 1.40 -0.97 22.91
N ARG A 78 2.08 -2.01 22.43
CA ARG A 78 2.76 -2.05 21.12
C ARG A 78 2.56 -3.37 20.41
N SER A 79 1.31 -3.82 20.35
CA SER A 79 0.99 -5.16 19.87
C SER A 79 1.31 -5.37 18.40
N GLY A 80 1.32 -4.31 17.57
CA GLY A 80 1.72 -4.42 16.17
C GLY A 80 0.66 -5.15 15.34
N GLY A 81 -0.30 -4.42 14.76
CA GLY A 81 -1.44 -5.06 14.09
C GLY A 81 -1.06 -5.93 12.90
N ALA A 82 0.01 -5.59 12.18
CA ALA A 82 0.64 -6.51 11.22
C ALA A 82 1.85 -7.22 11.83
N ILE A 83 2.83 -6.47 12.32
CA ILE A 83 4.10 -7.00 12.79
C ILE A 83 4.40 -6.47 14.18
N GLN A 84 4.74 -7.37 15.10
CA GLN A 84 5.43 -7.00 16.32
C GLN A 84 6.90 -7.41 16.27
N TYR A 85 7.76 -6.48 16.62
CA TYR A 85 9.13 -6.77 17.03
C TYR A 85 9.24 -6.70 18.55
N TYR A 86 9.69 -7.78 19.16
CA TYR A 86 9.94 -7.88 20.60
C TYR A 86 11.40 -8.17 20.91
N ARG A 87 11.99 -7.39 21.83
CA ARG A 87 13.36 -7.56 22.30
C ARG A 87 13.41 -7.86 23.80
N GLY A 88 13.48 -9.14 24.16
CA GLY A 88 13.48 -9.63 25.54
C GLY A 88 14.87 -9.71 26.20
N GLY A 89 15.39 -8.58 26.68
CA GLY A 89 16.51 -8.55 27.63
C GLY A 89 17.75 -7.75 27.20
N LEU A 90 18.59 -7.40 28.18
CA LEU A 90 19.75 -6.51 27.98
C LEU A 90 20.79 -7.05 26.99
N LYS A 91 20.87 -8.37 26.80
CA LYS A 91 21.86 -9.05 25.96
C LYS A 91 21.33 -9.48 24.60
N SER A 92 20.04 -9.27 24.32
CA SER A 92 19.47 -9.52 23.00
C SER A 92 19.62 -8.31 22.09
N SER A 93 19.51 -8.51 20.78
CA SER A 93 19.46 -7.45 19.77
C SER A 93 18.45 -7.80 18.68
N SER A 94 17.84 -6.77 18.09
CA SER A 94 16.89 -6.90 16.99
C SER A 94 17.15 -5.77 15.98
N THR A 95 17.55 -6.11 14.76
CA THR A 95 17.89 -5.17 13.69
C THR A 95 17.12 -5.53 12.43
N ASN A 96 16.19 -4.67 12.06
CA ASN A 96 15.14 -5.01 11.11
C ASN A 96 15.13 -3.98 9.98
N VAL A 97 15.01 -4.44 8.75
CA VAL A 97 14.90 -3.59 7.57
C VAL A 97 13.59 -3.90 6.88
N ILE A 98 12.74 -2.89 6.71
CA ILE A 98 11.49 -3.01 5.97
C ILE A 98 11.57 -2.01 4.81
N LYS A 99 11.52 -2.50 3.59
CA LYS A 99 11.48 -1.63 2.42
C LYS A 99 10.40 -2.05 1.43
N THR A 100 9.99 -1.13 0.57
CA THR A 100 9.10 -1.42 -0.56
C THR A 100 7.91 -2.29 -0.17
N SER A 101 7.28 -2.05 0.97
CA SER A 101 6.18 -2.88 1.50
C SER A 101 4.95 -2.04 1.83
N THR A 102 3.78 -2.65 1.73
CA THR A 102 2.48 -1.97 1.84
C THR A 102 1.73 -2.47 3.06
N PHE A 103 1.36 -1.56 3.96
CA PHE A 103 0.63 -1.84 5.20
C PHE A 103 -0.70 -1.09 5.21
N ILE A 104 -1.78 -1.81 4.93
CA ILE A 104 -3.11 -1.25 4.73
C ILE A 104 -4.09 -1.81 5.75
N GLY A 105 -4.77 -0.93 6.48
CA GLY A 105 -5.91 -1.32 7.31
C GLY A 105 -5.57 -2.27 8.47
N ASN A 106 -4.32 -2.30 8.95
CA ASN A 106 -3.92 -3.17 10.05
C ASN A 106 -4.30 -2.55 11.40
N GLN A 107 -4.63 -3.39 12.38
CA GLN A 107 -5.24 -2.96 13.64
C GLN A 107 -4.46 -3.48 14.86
N SER A 108 -4.12 -2.57 15.78
CA SER A 108 -3.57 -2.92 17.10
C SER A 108 -4.57 -2.56 18.20
N GLY A 109 -5.00 -3.59 18.95
CA GLY A 109 -6.03 -3.50 19.97
C GLY A 109 -7.44 -3.72 19.44
N ASP A 110 -8.40 -3.68 20.37
CA ASP A 110 -9.82 -3.92 20.15
C ASP A 110 -10.63 -3.37 21.33
N ALA A 111 -11.91 -3.75 21.42
CA ALA A 111 -12.82 -3.35 22.50
C ALA A 111 -12.41 -3.83 23.90
N LEU A 112 -11.45 -4.77 24.00
CA LEU A 112 -10.91 -5.28 25.26
C LEU A 112 -9.58 -4.61 25.63
N SER A 113 -9.10 -3.66 24.83
CA SER A 113 -7.86 -2.93 25.12
C SER A 113 -7.96 -2.16 26.43
N THR A 114 -6.96 -2.37 27.29
CA THR A 114 -6.83 -1.70 28.60
C THR A 114 -5.68 -0.70 28.66
N VAL A 115 -4.97 -0.54 27.53
CA VAL A 115 -3.86 0.40 27.35
C VAL A 115 -3.99 1.08 26.00
N ASN A 116 -3.38 2.27 25.86
CA ASN A 116 -3.35 2.97 24.58
C ASN A 116 -2.37 2.28 23.63
N GLN A 117 -2.90 1.60 22.62
CA GLN A 117 -2.09 0.89 21.64
C GLN A 117 -1.34 1.85 20.70
N GLN A 118 -0.20 1.38 20.22
CA GLN A 118 0.68 2.06 19.28
C GLN A 118 1.21 1.05 18.26
N GLY A 119 1.39 1.50 17.02
CA GLY A 119 1.83 0.65 15.91
C GLY A 119 0.70 -0.22 15.36
N GLY A 120 -0.36 0.40 14.84
CA GLY A 120 -1.45 -0.29 14.14
C GLY A 120 -0.94 -1.16 12.99
N ALA A 121 0.13 -0.75 12.29
CA ALA A 121 0.88 -1.66 11.42
C ALA A 121 2.03 -2.35 12.16
N ILE A 122 2.98 -1.59 12.70
CA ILE A 122 4.24 -2.13 13.26
C ILE A 122 4.46 -1.67 14.70
N GLY A 123 4.47 -2.64 15.61
CA GLY A 123 4.81 -2.47 17.02
C GLY A 123 6.28 -2.75 17.29
N LEU A 124 7.02 -1.77 17.82
CA LEU A 124 8.40 -1.94 18.29
C LEU A 124 8.38 -1.97 19.82
N SER A 125 8.30 -3.16 20.41
CA SER A 125 8.09 -3.30 21.85
C SER A 125 9.24 -2.71 22.67
N GLN A 126 8.93 -2.21 23.87
CA GLN A 126 9.82 -1.47 24.77
C GLN A 126 10.14 -0.04 24.33
N SER A 127 10.10 0.90 25.27
CA SER A 127 10.39 2.32 25.09
C SER A 127 11.69 2.70 25.83
N SER A 128 12.85 2.27 25.32
CA SER A 128 14.16 2.64 25.89
C SER A 128 15.34 2.20 25.00
N ILE A 129 16.57 2.17 25.54
CA ILE A 129 17.75 1.53 24.93
C ILE A 129 17.53 0.06 24.50
N LEU A 130 16.44 -0.55 24.95
CA LEU A 130 16.04 -1.92 24.63
C LEU A 130 15.00 -2.04 23.52
N SER A 131 14.59 -0.94 22.88
CA SER A 131 13.72 -1.02 21.71
C SER A 131 14.39 -1.81 20.57
N PRO A 132 13.65 -2.63 19.81
CA PRO A 132 14.08 -3.14 18.52
C PRO A 132 14.47 -1.98 17.59
N ASN A 133 15.51 -2.19 16.80
CA ASN A 133 15.90 -1.25 15.76
C ASN A 133 15.20 -1.64 14.46
N ALA A 134 14.53 -0.68 13.81
CA ALA A 134 13.92 -0.86 12.51
C ALA A 134 14.21 0.34 11.60
N SER A 135 14.53 0.07 10.34
CA SER A 135 14.66 1.09 9.28
C SER A 135 13.59 0.88 8.21
N PHE A 136 13.06 1.99 7.70
CA PHE A 136 11.95 2.02 6.74
C PHE A 136 12.31 2.85 5.51
N ASP A 137 12.17 2.26 4.32
CA ASP A 137 12.41 2.92 3.04
C ASP A 137 11.39 2.50 1.97
N ALA A 138 10.79 3.48 1.29
CA ALA A 138 9.81 3.30 0.24
C ALA A 138 8.59 2.44 0.65
N ASN A 139 8.12 2.52 1.90
CA ASN A 139 6.92 1.79 2.33
C ASN A 139 5.66 2.63 2.21
N ILE A 140 4.51 1.96 2.17
CA ILE A 140 3.18 2.57 2.28
C ILE A 140 2.55 2.14 3.60
N PHE A 141 1.96 3.10 4.30
CA PHE A 141 1.09 2.90 5.44
C PHE A 141 -0.16 3.76 5.27
N ALA A 142 -1.34 3.13 5.28
CA ALA A 142 -2.61 3.85 5.19
C ALA A 142 -3.76 3.08 5.85
N GLY A 143 -4.64 3.80 6.52
CA GLY A 143 -5.85 3.25 7.15
C GLY A 143 -5.57 2.35 8.34
N ASN A 144 -4.35 2.33 8.87
CA ASN A 144 -4.03 1.52 10.04
C ASN A 144 -4.67 2.15 11.29
N THR A 145 -5.09 1.31 12.24
CA THR A 145 -5.86 1.73 13.41
C THR A 145 -5.23 1.25 14.71
N VAL A 146 -5.47 2.00 15.78
CA VAL A 146 -5.08 1.63 17.14
C VAL A 146 -6.22 1.90 18.10
N TYR A 147 -6.37 1.05 19.11
CA TYR A 147 -7.38 1.23 20.16
C TYR A 147 -6.82 1.90 21.42
N GLY A 148 -7.66 2.65 22.10
CA GLY A 148 -7.38 3.28 23.37
C GLY A 148 -7.58 2.33 24.55
N ALA A 149 -7.15 2.77 25.74
CA ALA A 149 -7.41 2.09 27.00
C ALA A 149 -8.91 2.04 27.39
N ASP A 150 -9.75 2.78 26.68
CA ASP A 150 -11.21 2.81 26.79
C ASP A 150 -11.89 1.78 25.86
N GLY A 151 -11.12 0.98 25.10
CA GLY A 151 -11.65 0.01 24.14
C GLY A 151 -12.27 0.65 22.89
N LEU A 152 -12.03 1.94 22.64
CA LEU A 152 -12.48 2.62 21.44
C LEU A 152 -11.32 2.86 20.47
N GLU A 153 -11.60 2.98 19.18
CA GLU A 153 -10.58 3.39 18.22
C GLU A 153 -10.05 4.78 18.60
N ASN A 154 -8.74 4.89 18.77
CA ASN A 154 -8.08 6.15 19.06
C ASN A 154 -7.74 6.87 17.74
N THR A 155 -8.76 7.50 17.17
CA THR A 155 -8.66 8.26 15.91
C THR A 155 -7.67 9.42 16.00
N SER A 156 -7.36 9.92 17.20
CA SER A 156 -6.41 11.01 17.45
C SER A 156 -4.94 10.56 17.59
N SER A 157 -4.68 9.24 17.57
CA SER A 157 -3.34 8.71 17.77
C SER A 157 -2.41 9.08 16.62
N LYS A 158 -1.20 9.54 16.96
CA LYS A 158 -0.10 9.77 16.02
C LYS A 158 0.75 8.53 15.74
N TYR A 159 0.40 7.40 16.35
CA TYR A 159 1.17 6.16 16.29
C TYR A 159 0.38 5.04 15.59
N LYS A 160 -0.44 5.41 14.60
CA LYS A 160 -1.27 4.43 13.87
C LYS A 160 -0.44 3.51 12.99
N ASP A 161 0.68 3.98 12.45
CA ASP A 161 1.50 3.16 11.57
C ASP A 161 2.61 2.44 12.31
N VAL A 162 3.58 3.18 12.84
CA VAL A 162 4.72 2.62 13.56
C VAL A 162 4.76 3.21 14.96
N SER A 163 4.93 2.37 15.98
CA SER A 163 4.79 2.77 17.39
C SER A 163 5.75 3.87 17.89
N ASN A 164 6.74 4.26 17.10
CA ASN A 164 7.69 5.34 17.42
C ASN A 164 7.82 6.40 16.31
N SER A 165 6.94 6.39 15.30
CA SER A 165 6.93 7.37 14.23
C SER A 165 5.65 8.20 14.27
N THR A 166 5.79 9.50 14.42
CA THR A 166 4.66 10.46 14.46
C THR A 166 4.65 11.44 13.30
N ASN A 167 5.70 11.45 12.48
CA ASN A 167 5.82 12.41 11.40
C ASN A 167 5.01 11.95 10.20
N VAL A 168 4.30 12.89 9.59
CA VAL A 168 3.72 12.70 8.27
C VAL A 168 4.86 12.66 7.26
N ASP A 169 4.84 11.67 6.38
CA ASP A 169 5.71 11.59 5.21
C ASP A 169 4.83 11.29 3.99
N LEU A 170 4.84 12.20 3.02
CA LEU A 170 4.01 12.13 1.80
C LEU A 170 4.82 11.58 0.61
N GLY A 171 5.74 10.65 0.89
CA GLY A 171 6.56 9.98 -0.12
C GLY A 171 8.02 10.48 -0.22
N SER A 172 8.53 11.25 0.73
CA SER A 172 9.96 11.62 0.70
C SER A 172 10.85 10.39 0.98
N LYS A 173 10.50 9.63 2.01
CA LYS A 173 11.16 8.36 2.36
C LYS A 173 10.16 7.21 2.47
N ASN A 174 8.98 7.47 3.01
CA ASN A 174 7.84 6.55 3.08
C ASN A 174 6.55 7.35 2.81
N VAL A 175 5.45 6.64 2.60
CA VAL A 175 4.08 7.21 2.69
C VAL A 175 3.54 6.75 4.04
N MET A 176 3.44 7.65 5.03
CA MET A 176 3.01 7.28 6.38
C MET A 176 2.40 8.44 7.18
N ASN A 177 1.62 8.06 8.18
CA ASN A 177 0.87 8.87 9.13
C ASN A 177 -0.09 9.85 8.46
N LEU A 178 -0.65 9.46 7.31
CA LEU A 178 -1.49 10.29 6.44
C LEU A 178 -2.72 10.84 7.17
N GLU A 179 -3.27 10.09 8.13
CA GLU A 179 -4.43 10.49 8.95
C GLU A 179 -4.12 11.67 9.88
N ASN A 180 -2.85 12.07 10.00
CA ASN A 180 -2.42 13.23 10.77
C ASN A 180 -2.16 14.46 9.87
N ASP A 181 -2.29 14.34 8.55
CA ASP A 181 -2.22 15.48 7.63
C ASP A 181 -3.60 16.16 7.52
N PRO A 182 -3.72 17.47 7.79
CA PRO A 182 -5.00 18.17 7.74
C PRO A 182 -5.57 18.33 6.33
N ASN A 183 -4.83 18.00 5.27
CA ASN A 183 -5.29 18.08 3.89
C ASN A 183 -5.69 16.71 3.31
N ILE A 184 -5.58 15.63 4.09
CA ILE A 184 -5.98 14.29 3.69
C ILE A 184 -7.25 13.90 4.45
N ASP A 185 -8.36 13.83 3.72
CA ASP A 185 -9.65 13.42 4.28
C ASP A 185 -9.72 11.89 4.50
N ASP A 186 -9.16 11.11 3.57
CA ASP A 186 -9.15 9.65 3.60
C ASP A 186 -7.81 9.13 3.06
N SER A 187 -7.04 8.48 3.93
CA SER A 187 -5.71 7.96 3.60
C SER A 187 -5.75 6.75 2.65
N LEU A 188 -6.79 5.92 2.72
CA LEU A 188 -6.97 4.79 1.80
C LEU A 188 -7.28 5.32 0.41
N PHE A 189 -8.19 6.28 0.30
CA PHE A 189 -8.49 6.89 -1.00
C PHE A 189 -7.28 7.64 -1.58
N GLU A 190 -6.49 8.31 -0.73
CA GLU A 190 -5.32 9.05 -1.20
C GLU A 190 -4.24 8.14 -1.81
N VAL A 191 -4.05 6.95 -1.26
CA VAL A 191 -3.04 5.99 -1.75
C VAL A 191 -3.61 5.05 -2.82
N LEU A 192 -4.82 4.53 -2.61
CA LEU A 192 -5.39 3.42 -3.38
C LEU A 192 -6.52 3.85 -4.32
N GLY A 193 -7.04 5.07 -4.16
CA GLY A 193 -8.19 5.55 -4.93
C GLY A 193 -9.52 4.88 -4.54
N VAL A 194 -9.51 4.09 -3.47
CA VAL A 194 -10.68 3.39 -2.91
C VAL A 194 -10.64 3.45 -1.40
N THR A 195 -11.81 3.43 -0.77
CA THR A 195 -11.95 3.41 0.70
C THR A 195 -12.09 1.99 1.26
N THR A 196 -12.35 1.01 0.39
CA THR A 196 -12.45 -0.41 0.75
C THR A 196 -11.39 -1.20 -0.05
N PRO A 197 -10.20 -1.43 0.54
CA PRO A 197 -9.10 -2.07 -0.17
C PRO A 197 -9.40 -3.53 -0.48
N GLN A 198 -9.05 -3.96 -1.69
CA GLN A 198 -9.11 -5.35 -2.15
C GLN A 198 -7.79 -5.73 -2.79
N THR A 199 -7.46 -7.01 -2.72
CA THR A 199 -6.27 -7.53 -3.42
C THR A 199 -6.61 -7.90 -4.86
N ALA A 200 -5.68 -7.67 -5.76
CA ALA A 200 -5.76 -8.10 -7.15
C ALA A 200 -4.54 -8.94 -7.52
N VAL A 201 -4.72 -9.83 -8.52
CA VAL A 201 -3.58 -10.54 -9.13
C VAL A 201 -2.80 -9.60 -10.04
N ASN A 202 -3.50 -8.77 -10.82
CA ASN A 202 -2.96 -7.73 -11.71
C ASN A 202 -1.65 -8.17 -12.41
N GLU A 203 -1.70 -9.20 -13.25
CA GLU A 203 -0.55 -9.72 -14.02
C GLU A 203 0.66 -10.19 -13.18
N SER A 204 0.47 -10.50 -11.89
CA SER A 204 1.54 -11.05 -11.05
C SER A 204 2.10 -12.36 -11.60
N GLN A 205 3.44 -12.43 -11.64
CA GLN A 205 4.22 -13.60 -12.04
C GLN A 205 4.63 -14.46 -10.84
N VAL A 206 4.45 -13.95 -9.61
CA VAL A 206 4.87 -14.64 -8.39
C VAL A 206 3.77 -15.61 -7.95
N ARG A 207 4.17 -16.86 -7.67
CA ARG A 207 3.29 -17.95 -7.28
C ARG A 207 3.80 -18.67 -6.05
N ALA A 208 2.91 -19.13 -5.19
CA ALA A 208 3.24 -19.79 -3.93
C ALA A 208 2.33 -20.98 -3.61
N GLY A 209 2.74 -21.78 -2.62
CA GLY A 209 2.00 -22.94 -2.13
C GLY A 209 2.09 -24.17 -3.03
N ILE A 210 1.54 -25.28 -2.56
CA ILE A 210 1.57 -26.58 -3.28
C ILE A 210 0.81 -26.52 -4.62
N ASN A 211 -0.17 -25.62 -4.72
CA ASN A 211 -0.99 -25.41 -5.92
C ASN A 211 -0.44 -24.33 -6.86
N HIS A 212 0.69 -23.68 -6.53
CA HIS A 212 1.26 -22.57 -7.32
C HIS A 212 0.25 -21.44 -7.62
N GLU A 213 -0.53 -21.07 -6.60
CA GLU A 213 -1.49 -19.98 -6.66
C GLU A 213 -0.75 -18.65 -6.84
N VAL A 214 -1.33 -17.74 -7.63
CA VAL A 214 -0.74 -16.42 -7.83
C VAL A 214 -0.84 -15.64 -6.53
N VAL A 215 0.26 -15.03 -6.11
CA VAL A 215 0.27 -14.17 -4.92
C VAL A 215 -0.40 -12.85 -5.29
N PRO A 216 -1.57 -12.52 -4.69
CA PRO A 216 -2.25 -11.27 -4.96
C PRO A 216 -1.65 -10.14 -4.12
N THR A 217 -1.88 -8.90 -4.51
CA THR A 217 -1.33 -7.70 -3.84
C THR A 217 -2.32 -6.54 -3.84
N ILE A 218 -2.00 -5.45 -3.16
CA ILE A 218 -2.77 -4.20 -3.19
C ILE A 218 -2.28 -3.31 -4.33
N MET A 219 -3.23 -2.78 -5.10
CA MET A 219 -2.95 -1.85 -6.19
C MET A 219 -2.94 -0.42 -5.68
N ILE A 220 -1.92 0.35 -6.08
CA ILE A 220 -1.85 1.78 -5.78
C ILE A 220 -2.55 2.57 -6.89
N ARG A 221 -3.10 3.73 -6.53
CA ARG A 221 -3.70 4.66 -7.49
C ARG A 221 -2.60 5.35 -8.28
N PRO A 222 -2.66 5.39 -9.62
CA PRO A 222 -1.74 6.21 -10.41
C PRO A 222 -1.89 7.70 -10.04
N GLY A 223 -0.78 8.42 -9.94
CA GLY A 223 -0.74 9.82 -9.52
C GLY A 223 -1.03 10.05 -8.03
N SER A 224 -1.07 9.01 -7.20
CA SER A 224 -1.14 9.16 -5.73
C SER A 224 0.18 9.65 -5.14
N VAL A 225 0.16 9.99 -3.84
CA VAL A 225 1.38 10.22 -3.04
C VAL A 225 2.35 9.04 -3.02
N ALA A 226 1.94 7.84 -3.44
CA ALA A 226 2.79 6.65 -3.53
C ALA A 226 3.40 6.40 -4.91
N ASP A 227 2.84 6.99 -5.98
CA ASP A 227 3.27 6.78 -7.35
C ASP A 227 4.48 7.65 -7.71
N ASN A 228 5.65 6.99 -7.78
CA ASN A 228 6.92 7.53 -8.26
C ASN A 228 7.44 8.77 -7.49
N THR A 229 7.11 8.83 -6.21
CA THR A 229 7.45 9.96 -5.34
C THR A 229 8.72 9.76 -4.51
N TYR A 230 9.29 8.54 -4.43
CA TYR A 230 10.42 8.25 -3.52
C TYR A 230 11.67 9.08 -3.82
N GLN A 231 12.21 9.72 -2.79
CA GLN A 231 13.41 10.59 -2.87
C GLN A 231 14.57 10.09 -2.00
N GLY A 232 14.38 8.98 -1.28
CA GLY A 232 15.44 8.38 -0.47
C GLY A 232 16.56 7.78 -1.33
N GLN A 233 17.57 7.25 -0.64
CA GLN A 233 18.82 6.76 -1.27
C GLN A 233 18.98 5.24 -1.12
N ALA A 234 17.98 4.55 -0.57
CA ALA A 234 18.04 3.10 -0.44
C ALA A 234 17.89 2.45 -1.81
N ASP A 235 18.61 1.34 -2.00
CA ASP A 235 18.38 0.46 -3.14
C ASP A 235 17.03 -0.25 -2.98
N LEU A 236 16.10 0.06 -3.86
CA LEU A 236 14.75 -0.52 -3.87
C LEU A 236 14.69 -1.89 -4.57
N GLY A 237 15.75 -2.27 -5.30
CA GLY A 237 15.80 -3.41 -6.20
C GLY A 237 15.03 -3.17 -7.50
N ASP A 238 15.26 -4.05 -8.49
CA ASP A 238 14.74 -3.88 -9.86
C ASP A 238 13.33 -4.48 -10.06
N ILE A 239 12.80 -5.21 -9.07
CA ILE A 239 11.58 -6.01 -9.19
C ILE A 239 10.68 -5.79 -7.96
N GLY A 240 9.38 -5.57 -8.19
CA GLY A 240 8.35 -5.51 -7.15
C GLY A 240 7.67 -6.87 -6.89
N GLN A 241 6.71 -6.89 -5.97
CA GLN A 241 6.02 -8.11 -5.50
C GLN A 241 5.42 -8.97 -6.63
N ARG A 242 5.00 -8.33 -7.71
CA ARG A 242 4.39 -9.00 -8.87
C ARG A 242 5.41 -9.71 -9.76
N GLY A 243 6.71 -9.65 -9.47
CA GLY A 243 7.75 -10.10 -10.39
C GLY A 243 7.91 -9.16 -11.60
N LEU A 244 7.44 -7.92 -11.48
CA LEU A 244 7.46 -6.91 -12.54
C LEU A 244 8.45 -5.77 -12.21
N PRO A 245 8.95 -5.04 -13.22
CA PRO A 245 10.00 -4.03 -13.01
C PRO A 245 9.58 -2.91 -12.06
N ARG A 246 10.56 -2.37 -11.33
CA ARG A 246 10.41 -1.30 -10.33
C ARG A 246 11.23 -0.06 -10.69
N ASP A 247 10.75 1.10 -10.26
CA ASP A 247 11.51 2.36 -10.21
C ASP A 247 11.37 3.01 -8.82
N LYS A 248 10.48 4.00 -8.63
CA LYS A 248 10.42 4.80 -7.39
C LYS A 248 9.07 4.79 -6.67
N ASP A 249 8.19 3.86 -7.00
CA ASP A 249 6.94 3.73 -6.25
C ASP A 249 7.21 3.27 -4.82
N HIS A 250 6.42 3.82 -3.91
CA HIS A 250 6.32 3.30 -2.57
C HIS A 250 5.51 2.00 -2.57
N GLY A 251 5.75 1.17 -1.56
CA GLY A 251 5.00 -0.05 -1.34
C GLY A 251 5.48 -1.24 -2.15
N SER A 252 4.69 -2.30 -2.09
CA SER A 252 4.99 -3.64 -2.60
C SER A 252 5.11 -3.73 -4.11
N ILE A 253 4.55 -2.78 -4.86
CA ILE A 253 4.53 -2.80 -6.33
C ILE A 253 5.07 -1.51 -6.93
N GLN A 254 5.32 -1.58 -8.24
CA GLN A 254 5.41 -0.44 -9.13
C GLN A 254 4.20 -0.49 -10.08
N VAL A 255 3.62 0.66 -10.36
CA VAL A 255 2.68 0.89 -11.45
C VAL A 255 3.32 1.80 -12.49
N ALA A 256 2.87 1.64 -13.73
CA ALA A 256 3.08 2.64 -14.76
C ALA A 256 1.75 2.84 -15.48
N SER A 257 1.49 4.00 -16.06
CA SER A 257 0.19 4.27 -16.67
C SER A 257 0.27 5.15 -17.91
N ILE A 258 -0.73 5.00 -18.77
CA ILE A 258 -1.10 6.01 -19.75
C ILE A 258 -2.21 6.85 -19.13
N LEU A 259 -1.98 8.16 -19.03
CA LEU A 259 -3.01 9.12 -18.66
C LEU A 259 -3.63 9.72 -19.91
N TYR A 260 -4.86 9.33 -20.21
CA TYR A 260 -5.66 9.85 -21.28
C TYR A 260 -6.37 11.12 -20.82
N ASP A 261 -5.99 12.24 -21.41
CA ASP A 261 -6.59 13.55 -21.21
C ASP A 261 -7.60 13.80 -22.34
N ALA A 262 -8.88 13.95 -21.98
CA ALA A 262 -9.95 14.18 -22.94
C ALA A 262 -9.81 15.52 -23.68
N ASN A 263 -8.91 16.40 -23.24
CA ASN A 263 -8.49 17.63 -23.93
C ASN A 263 -9.68 18.49 -24.41
N GLY A 264 -10.52 18.88 -23.45
CA GLY A 264 -11.76 19.64 -23.69
C GLY A 264 -12.98 18.80 -24.08
N GLY A 265 -12.83 17.47 -24.18
CA GLY A 265 -13.95 16.52 -24.23
C GLY A 265 -14.24 15.86 -22.88
N THR A 266 -15.07 14.83 -22.89
CA THR A 266 -15.43 14.02 -21.71
C THR A 266 -15.51 12.54 -22.06
N PHE A 267 -15.25 11.70 -21.07
CA PHE A 267 -15.44 10.25 -21.11
C PHE A 267 -16.84 9.88 -20.58
N GLY A 268 -17.62 9.16 -21.38
CA GLY A 268 -18.98 8.72 -21.04
C GLY A 268 -19.04 7.46 -20.18
N LEU A 269 -18.09 7.27 -19.26
CA LEU A 269 -17.93 6.04 -18.48
C LEU A 269 -18.88 5.98 -17.26
N ASP A 270 -19.27 4.76 -16.91
CA ASP A 270 -19.97 4.48 -15.65
C ASP A 270 -19.02 4.73 -14.46
N PRO A 271 -19.52 5.02 -13.25
CA PRO A 271 -18.66 5.17 -12.08
C PRO A 271 -17.70 3.98 -11.92
N LEU A 272 -16.46 4.28 -11.53
CA LEU A 272 -15.45 3.25 -11.31
C LEU A 272 -15.97 2.22 -10.29
N GLY A 273 -15.91 0.94 -10.65
CA GLY A 273 -16.27 -0.16 -9.78
C GLY A 273 -15.16 -0.50 -8.79
N GLU A 274 -14.97 -1.80 -8.52
CA GLU A 274 -13.81 -2.26 -7.76
C GLU A 274 -12.51 -1.97 -8.52
N TYR A 275 -11.52 -1.40 -7.84
CA TYR A 275 -10.23 -1.10 -8.45
C TYR A 275 -9.29 -2.31 -8.34
N ASP A 276 -8.96 -2.90 -9.49
CA ASP A 276 -8.06 -4.06 -9.60
C ASP A 276 -6.68 -3.70 -10.19
N GLY A 277 -6.42 -2.40 -10.37
CA GLY A 277 -5.17 -1.90 -10.93
C GLY A 277 -5.04 -2.01 -12.45
N THR A 278 -6.14 -2.17 -13.19
CA THR A 278 -6.13 -2.14 -14.66
C THR A 278 -6.50 -0.78 -15.23
N GLU A 279 -7.48 -0.12 -14.65
CA GLU A 279 -7.92 1.22 -15.02
C GLU A 279 -8.32 2.05 -13.79
N PHE A 280 -8.14 3.36 -13.87
CA PHE A 280 -8.52 4.28 -12.82
C PHE A 280 -9.04 5.57 -13.41
N TYR A 281 -10.15 6.10 -12.89
CA TYR A 281 -10.69 7.39 -13.29
C TYR A 281 -11.68 7.87 -12.23
N LEU A 282 -11.83 9.18 -12.12
CA LEU A 282 -12.75 9.82 -11.20
C LEU A 282 -13.58 10.87 -11.93
N ARG A 283 -14.77 11.13 -11.41
CA ARG A 283 -15.53 12.33 -11.77
C ARG A 283 -14.89 13.53 -11.07
N ASN A 284 -14.73 14.63 -11.79
CA ASN A 284 -14.35 15.91 -11.20
C ASN A 284 -15.55 16.53 -10.45
N ASP A 285 -15.38 17.74 -9.91
CA ASP A 285 -16.42 18.48 -9.17
C ASP A 285 -17.67 18.80 -10.01
N GLU A 286 -17.55 18.79 -11.34
CA GLU A 286 -18.66 18.98 -12.28
C GLU A 286 -19.37 17.66 -12.63
N GLY A 287 -18.94 16.55 -12.04
CA GLY A 287 -19.49 15.22 -12.27
C GLY A 287 -19.07 14.58 -13.59
N VAL A 288 -18.08 15.13 -14.30
CA VAL A 288 -17.57 14.60 -15.57
C VAL A 288 -16.21 13.92 -15.39
N ILE A 289 -15.92 12.97 -16.27
CA ILE A 289 -14.62 12.29 -16.33
C ILE A 289 -13.87 12.90 -17.51
N ASN A 290 -12.74 13.54 -17.26
CA ASN A 290 -11.88 14.16 -18.27
C ASN A 290 -10.45 13.60 -18.28
N GLU A 291 -10.13 12.77 -17.30
CA GLU A 291 -8.88 12.02 -17.18
C GLU A 291 -9.21 10.54 -16.97
N TYR A 292 -8.54 9.66 -17.73
CA TYR A 292 -8.66 8.20 -17.61
C TYR A 292 -7.25 7.60 -17.59
N TYR A 293 -6.98 6.73 -16.63
CA TYR A 293 -5.71 6.03 -16.50
C TYR A 293 -5.86 4.59 -16.97
N GLN A 294 -5.03 4.18 -17.92
CA GLN A 294 -4.80 2.76 -18.20
C GLN A 294 -3.52 2.34 -17.49
N VAL A 295 -3.66 1.46 -16.51
CA VAL A 295 -2.59 1.06 -15.61
C VAL A 295 -1.91 -0.21 -16.13
N GLY A 296 -0.60 -0.28 -15.94
CA GLY A 296 0.28 -1.35 -16.36
C GLY A 296 1.56 -1.38 -15.55
N TYR A 297 2.67 -1.74 -16.19
CA TYR A 297 3.99 -1.84 -15.58
C TYR A 297 5.05 -1.28 -16.53
N LEU A 298 6.22 -0.95 -15.99
CA LEU A 298 7.31 -0.35 -16.76
C LEU A 298 7.73 -1.25 -17.95
N HIS A 299 8.03 -0.63 -19.08
CA HIS A 299 8.39 -1.23 -20.37
C HIS A 299 7.28 -2.05 -21.06
N LYS A 300 6.07 -2.09 -20.50
CA LYS A 300 4.91 -2.66 -21.22
C LYS A 300 4.58 -1.80 -22.43
N VAL A 301 4.46 -2.41 -23.61
CA VAL A 301 3.90 -1.76 -24.81
C VAL A 301 2.40 -2.00 -24.81
N VAL A 302 1.62 -0.93 -24.82
CA VAL A 302 0.17 -0.96 -24.68
C VAL A 302 -0.46 -0.23 -25.88
N PRO A 303 -1.37 -0.88 -26.63
CA PRO A 303 -2.16 -0.20 -27.64
C PRO A 303 -2.98 0.94 -27.03
N VAL A 304 -3.06 2.08 -27.70
CA VAL A 304 -3.90 3.18 -27.20
C VAL A 304 -5.38 2.79 -27.25
N GLN A 305 -6.14 3.20 -26.24
CA GLN A 305 -7.57 2.91 -26.16
C GLN A 305 -8.34 3.52 -27.32
N ASN A 306 -9.36 2.81 -27.81
CA ASN A 306 -10.25 3.35 -28.82
C ASN A 306 -11.28 4.32 -28.19
N SER A 307 -11.85 5.21 -28.99
CA SER A 307 -12.82 6.20 -28.49
C SER A 307 -14.20 5.63 -28.17
N GLU A 308 -14.56 4.49 -28.76
CA GLU A 308 -15.88 3.86 -28.58
C GLU A 308 -15.99 3.22 -27.18
N ASP A 309 -14.96 2.47 -26.76
CA ASP A 309 -14.85 1.85 -25.45
C ASP A 309 -14.84 2.89 -24.34
N LEU A 310 -14.13 4.01 -24.56
CA LEU A 310 -14.07 5.12 -23.62
C LEU A 310 -15.28 6.07 -23.70
N LYS A 311 -16.21 5.84 -24.64
CA LYS A 311 -17.39 6.67 -24.92
C LYS A 311 -17.02 8.16 -24.97
N LEU A 312 -15.91 8.47 -25.64
CA LEU A 312 -15.30 9.80 -25.64
C LEU A 312 -16.10 10.76 -26.54
N SER A 313 -16.40 11.97 -26.06
CA SER A 313 -17.18 12.95 -26.81
C SER A 313 -16.73 14.40 -26.58
N ARG A 314 -16.96 15.25 -27.59
CA ARG A 314 -16.79 16.71 -27.51
C ARG A 314 -17.74 17.39 -28.50
N GLU A 315 -18.55 18.32 -28.02
CA GLU A 315 -19.55 19.00 -28.84
C GLU A 315 -18.90 19.78 -30.00
N GLY A 316 -19.34 19.53 -31.24
CA GLY A 316 -18.82 20.18 -32.44
C GLY A 316 -17.50 19.62 -32.97
N TYR A 317 -17.05 18.45 -32.47
CA TYR A 317 -15.82 17.81 -32.89
C TYR A 317 -15.98 16.29 -33.11
N THR A 318 -15.14 15.74 -33.98
CA THR A 318 -14.93 14.30 -34.14
C THR A 318 -13.57 13.92 -33.55
N PHE A 319 -13.49 12.76 -32.91
CA PHE A 319 -12.23 12.25 -32.37
C PHE A 319 -11.26 11.84 -33.48
N GLY A 320 -10.04 12.37 -33.45
CA GLY A 320 -8.99 12.16 -34.45
C GLY A 320 -7.85 11.25 -34.01
N GLY A 321 -7.88 10.70 -32.79
CA GLY A 321 -6.83 9.86 -32.21
C GLY A 321 -6.15 10.47 -30.99
N TRP A 322 -5.06 9.85 -30.55
CA TRP A 322 -4.28 10.27 -29.38
C TRP A 322 -2.93 10.86 -29.80
N SER A 323 -2.46 11.89 -29.10
CA SER A 323 -1.15 12.54 -29.31
C SER A 323 -0.40 12.71 -27.99
N ARG A 324 0.94 12.76 -28.03
CA ARG A 324 1.75 13.22 -26.88
C ARG A 324 1.72 14.74 -26.72
N VAL A 325 1.24 15.47 -27.72
CA VAL A 325 1.20 16.93 -27.76
C VAL A 325 -0.26 17.37 -27.68
N GLN A 326 -0.55 18.25 -26.73
CA GLN A 326 -1.87 18.85 -26.62
C GLN A 326 -2.13 19.77 -27.83
N THR A 327 -3.29 19.62 -28.46
CA THR A 327 -3.74 20.47 -29.58
C THR A 327 -5.13 21.00 -29.32
N THR A 328 -5.40 22.26 -29.66
CA THR A 328 -6.72 22.87 -29.44
C THR A 328 -7.67 22.71 -30.64
N ASP A 329 -7.12 22.53 -31.85
CA ASP A 329 -7.82 22.56 -33.14
C ASP A 329 -7.58 21.32 -34.02
N GLY A 330 -6.90 20.30 -33.49
CA GLY A 330 -6.54 19.09 -34.22
C GLY A 330 -5.40 19.26 -35.24
N SER A 331 -4.68 20.39 -35.22
CA SER A 331 -3.58 20.64 -36.15
C SER A 331 -2.41 19.63 -35.97
N ARG A 332 -2.05 18.96 -37.07
CA ARG A 332 -0.84 18.12 -37.32
C ARG A 332 -0.20 17.42 -36.11
N SER A 333 -0.98 16.78 -35.26
CA SER A 333 -0.44 15.84 -34.28
C SER A 333 -0.24 14.47 -34.90
N GLN A 334 0.92 13.87 -34.67
CA GLN A 334 1.13 12.47 -35.01
C GLN A 334 0.25 11.61 -34.11
N THR A 335 -0.63 10.83 -34.72
CA THR A 335 -1.47 9.88 -34.00
C THR A 335 -0.61 8.73 -33.48
N LEU A 336 -0.91 8.31 -32.26
CA LEU A 336 -0.33 7.14 -31.64
C LEU A 336 -1.21 5.92 -31.90
N THR A 337 -0.59 4.76 -32.07
CA THR A 337 -1.27 3.45 -32.06
C THR A 337 -0.95 2.66 -30.79
N GLU A 338 0.19 2.95 -30.16
CA GLU A 338 0.66 2.32 -28.93
C GLU A 338 1.56 3.25 -28.14
N VAL A 339 1.74 2.93 -26.86
CA VAL A 339 2.63 3.62 -25.93
C VAL A 339 3.43 2.56 -25.16
N GLU A 340 4.76 2.70 -25.15
CA GLU A 340 5.64 1.96 -24.24
C GLU A 340 5.73 2.70 -22.90
N LEU A 341 5.39 2.03 -21.79
CA LEU A 341 5.37 2.57 -20.43
C LEU A 341 6.78 2.78 -19.85
N LYS A 342 7.50 3.82 -20.29
CA LYS A 342 8.89 4.09 -19.87
C LYS A 342 9.05 4.80 -18.53
N SER A 343 7.96 5.32 -17.98
CA SER A 343 7.91 6.07 -16.73
C SER A 343 6.58 5.84 -16.04
N ALA A 344 6.49 6.25 -14.79
CA ALA A 344 5.31 6.10 -13.94
C ALA A 344 3.99 6.55 -14.59
N THR A 345 3.94 7.74 -15.18
CA THR A 345 2.76 8.19 -15.94
C THR A 345 3.20 8.85 -17.23
N GLN A 346 2.55 8.48 -18.33
CA GLN A 346 2.70 9.12 -19.64
C GLN A 346 1.36 9.66 -20.12
N ARG A 347 1.28 10.98 -20.24
CA ARG A 347 0.05 11.65 -20.69
C ARG A 347 -0.08 11.61 -22.22
N VAL A 348 -1.29 11.35 -22.69
CA VAL A 348 -1.72 11.51 -24.08
C VAL A 348 -2.99 12.34 -24.13
N TYR A 349 -3.16 13.12 -25.18
CA TYR A 349 -4.26 14.06 -25.35
C TYR A 349 -5.13 13.64 -26.52
N ALA A 350 -6.44 13.76 -26.35
CA ALA A 350 -7.39 13.56 -27.43
C ALA A 350 -7.19 14.64 -28.51
N ILE A 351 -7.12 14.19 -29.76
CA ILE A 351 -7.12 15.05 -30.94
C ILE A 351 -8.57 15.26 -31.36
N TRP A 352 -8.97 16.52 -31.51
CA TRP A 352 -10.34 16.89 -31.88
C TRP A 352 -10.35 17.62 -33.22
N ILE A 353 -11.12 17.11 -34.18
CA ILE A 353 -11.29 17.68 -35.51
C ILE A 353 -12.66 18.36 -35.57
N PRO A 354 -12.75 19.68 -35.83
CA PRO A 354 -14.04 20.37 -35.94
C PRO A 354 -14.97 19.67 -36.94
N THR A 355 -16.22 19.42 -36.53
CA THR A 355 -17.23 18.92 -37.46
C THR A 355 -17.61 20.02 -38.46
N PRO A 356 -17.82 19.69 -39.75
CA PRO A 356 -18.21 20.66 -40.78
C PRO A 356 -19.49 21.45 -40.49
#